data_AF-A0A7U9R411-F1
#
_entry.id   AF-A0A7U9R411-F1
#
_cell.length_a   1.000
_cell.length_b   1.000
_cell.length_c   1.000
_cell.angle_alpha   90.00
_cell.angle_beta   90.00
_cell.angle_gamma   90.00
#
_symmetry.space_group_name_H-M   'P 1'
#
loop_
_entity.id
_entity.type
_entity.pdbx_description
1 polymer ?
#
loop_
_entity_poly.entity_id
_entity_poly.type
_entity_poly.pdbx_seq_one_letter_code
_entity_poly.pdbx_strand_id
1 'polypeptide(L)'
;MYLETERLIIRSLEPGDEEAFIDMASDGSLGDIFGDWGDCRKWMNSWIREALDLDRADDPHGEYLAYAITEKSRGILLGSVGCSRYQDLGQVGVTFFIGSPHRGKGYAPEAVAAYAGYFFTRYGVQKLIATVREDNAASRKAIEKAGFLPADTRMYRDINDAVEKPYVFYALYSHGLGRILYSWGLQEQKVEQIYDTAWQVGAGHVLKVYREPEALERNLKMLQLLSGQNLPVARVVPTKDGSLSVSRDSACYFLTEKLPGSPVTQPSRSTIRLMGQVIARLHRAFRECEPSDVWDNSLLGEMNGWVRDSMEADGWHYISREAYTQTISDLAKLYGQLPVQLIHRDIHFGNFLFAEGVFSGYIDFDLSQRNIRIFDLCYFLLGLLAEEDSSLTEEDWFLYLKDLFEGYESVLELTSGEKEAVPCVMECIELLFTAYFANEKDQACARNAMELYGFVRHHIDRILNSLRLP
;
A
#
# COMPACT_ATOMS: atom_id res chain seq x y z
N MET A 1 -0.11 25.88 -25.40
CA MET A 1 -0.10 25.54 -23.96
C MET A 1 -0.73 26.65 -23.12
N TYR A 2 -1.54 26.30 -22.10
CA TYR A 2 -2.08 27.24 -21.09
C TYR A 2 -2.38 26.52 -19.77
N LEU A 3 -1.79 26.96 -18.66
CA LEU A 3 -2.07 26.51 -17.29
C LEU A 3 -2.28 27.70 -16.37
N GLU A 4 -3.17 27.53 -15.41
CA GLU A 4 -3.43 28.51 -14.37
C GLU A 4 -3.11 27.92 -13.01
N THR A 5 -2.42 28.70 -12.19
CA THR A 5 -2.08 28.38 -10.80
C THR A 5 -2.69 29.44 -9.88
N GLU A 6 -2.35 29.42 -8.60
CA GLU A 6 -2.82 30.44 -7.65
C GLU A 6 -2.40 31.85 -8.10
N ARG A 7 -1.14 32.03 -8.52
CA ARG A 7 -0.56 33.36 -8.82
C ARG A 7 -0.07 33.50 -10.26
N LEU A 8 0.12 32.40 -10.98
CA LEU A 8 0.78 32.38 -12.29
C LEU A 8 -0.12 31.84 -13.40
N ILE A 9 0.11 32.36 -14.60
CA ILE A 9 -0.33 31.78 -15.87
C ILE A 9 0.93 31.25 -16.58
N ILE A 10 0.93 29.97 -16.93
CA ILE A 10 1.97 29.38 -17.79
C ILE A 10 1.37 29.23 -19.19
N ARG A 11 1.96 29.88 -20.19
CA ARG A 11 1.43 29.87 -21.57
C ARG A 11 2.52 29.64 -22.60
N SER A 12 2.12 29.27 -23.81
CA SER A 12 3.01 29.36 -24.98
C SER A 12 3.64 30.74 -25.06
N LEU A 13 4.88 30.79 -25.54
CA LEU A 13 5.54 32.05 -25.86
C LEU A 13 4.77 32.76 -26.97
N GLU A 14 4.86 34.07 -27.02
CA GLU A 14 4.19 34.89 -28.03
C GLU A 14 5.18 35.89 -28.65
N PRO A 15 5.01 36.26 -29.93
CA PRO A 15 5.73 37.41 -30.48
C PRO A 15 5.48 38.66 -29.64
N GLY A 16 6.55 39.30 -29.16
CA GLY A 16 6.50 40.41 -28.22
C GLY A 16 7.10 40.09 -26.84
N ASP A 17 7.20 38.79 -26.47
CA ASP A 17 7.85 38.38 -25.22
C ASP A 17 9.36 38.69 -25.21
N GLU A 18 9.98 38.91 -26.38
CA GLU A 18 11.42 39.19 -26.52
C GLU A 18 11.90 40.37 -25.66
N GLU A 19 11.13 41.46 -25.58
CA GLU A 19 11.56 42.66 -24.84
C GLU A 19 11.70 42.36 -23.34
N ALA A 20 10.77 41.59 -22.79
CA ALA A 20 10.80 41.23 -21.38
C ALA A 20 11.93 40.24 -21.07
N PHE A 21 12.22 39.29 -21.96
CA PHE A 21 13.37 38.39 -21.78
C PHE A 21 14.71 39.09 -21.95
N ILE A 22 14.82 40.02 -22.91
CA ILE A 22 16.02 40.86 -23.10
C ILE A 22 16.27 41.70 -21.84
N ASP A 23 15.23 42.34 -21.30
CA ASP A 23 15.32 43.13 -20.07
C ASP A 23 15.75 42.26 -18.87
N MET A 24 15.12 41.09 -18.68
CA MET A 24 15.47 40.16 -17.60
C MET A 24 16.91 39.68 -17.65
N ALA A 25 17.42 39.46 -18.86
CA ALA A 25 18.73 38.88 -19.04
C ALA A 25 19.84 39.96 -18.98
N SER A 26 19.50 41.24 -19.17
CA SER A 26 20.43 42.38 -19.24
C SER A 26 21.31 42.60 -18.00
N ASP A 27 20.91 42.02 -16.86
CA ASP A 27 21.68 42.03 -15.62
C ASP A 27 22.81 40.99 -15.58
N GLY A 28 22.97 40.20 -16.66
CA GLY A 28 24.00 39.17 -16.81
C GLY A 28 23.71 37.88 -16.03
N SER A 29 22.63 37.82 -15.24
CA SER A 29 22.33 36.68 -14.38
C SER A 29 21.75 35.47 -15.12
N LEU A 30 21.50 35.61 -16.42
CA LEU A 30 21.05 34.55 -17.32
C LEU A 30 22.09 34.23 -18.41
N GLY A 31 23.35 34.64 -18.22
CA GLY A 31 24.45 34.33 -19.16
C GLY A 31 24.67 32.83 -19.38
N ASP A 32 24.45 32.01 -18.34
CA ASP A 32 24.48 30.54 -18.43
C ASP A 32 23.36 29.96 -19.33
N ILE A 33 22.32 30.74 -19.64
CA ILE A 33 21.17 30.34 -20.45
C ILE A 33 21.25 30.93 -21.86
N PHE A 34 21.65 32.20 -21.97
CA PHE A 34 21.56 32.99 -23.21
C PHE A 34 22.91 33.34 -23.86
N GLY A 35 24.05 33.00 -23.23
CA GLY A 35 25.38 33.22 -23.82
C GLY A 35 25.83 34.67 -23.88
N ASP A 36 26.69 34.99 -24.87
CA ASP A 36 27.33 36.31 -25.04
C ASP A 36 26.39 37.37 -25.67
N TRP A 37 26.44 38.59 -25.14
CA TRP A 37 25.39 39.61 -25.23
C TRP A 37 25.43 40.50 -26.48
N GLY A 38 26.41 40.30 -27.38
CA GLY A 38 26.73 41.20 -28.48
C GLY A 38 25.62 41.41 -29.54
N ASP A 39 24.66 40.48 -29.68
CA ASP A 39 23.51 40.58 -30.62
C ASP A 39 22.21 39.98 -30.02
N CYS A 40 21.98 40.24 -28.72
CA CYS A 40 20.91 39.62 -27.91
C CYS A 40 19.50 39.68 -28.54
N ARG A 41 19.16 40.79 -29.21
CA ARG A 41 17.83 40.99 -29.82
C ARG A 41 17.59 40.06 -31.01
N LYS A 42 18.57 39.84 -31.88
CA LYS A 42 18.41 38.93 -33.02
C LYS A 42 18.35 37.48 -32.56
N TRP A 43 19.19 37.14 -31.59
CA TRP A 43 19.21 35.81 -31.00
C TRP A 43 17.88 35.48 -30.32
N MET A 44 17.34 36.38 -29.48
CA MET A 44 16.07 36.19 -28.78
C MET A 44 14.89 36.00 -29.74
N ASN A 45 14.84 36.77 -30.82
CA ASN A 45 13.83 36.62 -31.86
C ASN A 45 13.90 35.26 -32.57
N SER A 46 15.11 34.73 -32.79
CA SER A 46 15.29 33.39 -33.34
C SER A 46 14.84 32.32 -32.36
N TRP A 47 15.24 32.44 -31.09
CA TRP A 47 14.88 31.50 -30.03
C TRP A 47 13.37 31.42 -29.80
N ILE A 48 12.64 32.55 -29.80
CA ILE A 48 11.16 32.53 -29.66
C ILE A 48 10.50 31.81 -30.85
N ARG A 49 10.97 32.05 -32.07
CA ARG A 49 10.42 31.37 -33.26
C ARG A 49 10.66 29.87 -33.21
N GLU A 50 11.87 29.46 -32.85
CA GLU A 50 12.25 28.07 -32.66
C GLU A 50 11.43 27.41 -31.55
N ALA A 51 11.30 28.07 -30.39
CA ALA A 51 10.51 27.56 -29.27
C ALA A 51 9.02 27.41 -29.64
N LEU A 52 8.48 28.29 -30.48
CA LEU A 52 7.12 28.17 -31.04
C LEU A 52 6.99 27.00 -32.01
N ASP A 53 8.00 26.72 -32.83
CA ASP A 53 8.04 25.55 -33.69
C ASP A 53 8.08 24.24 -32.89
N LEU A 54 8.90 24.21 -31.84
CA LEU A 54 9.02 23.06 -30.94
C LEU A 54 7.74 22.85 -30.11
N ASP A 55 7.10 23.91 -29.61
CA ASP A 55 5.80 23.82 -28.93
C ASP A 55 4.70 23.28 -29.86
N ARG A 56 4.73 23.63 -31.15
CA ARG A 56 3.80 23.06 -32.15
C ARG A 56 4.05 21.58 -32.41
N ALA A 57 5.30 21.13 -32.35
CA ALA A 57 5.65 19.72 -32.49
C ALA A 57 5.22 18.90 -31.25
N ASP A 58 5.15 19.54 -30.08
CA ASP A 58 4.69 18.98 -28.81
C ASP A 58 5.38 17.66 -28.43
N ASP A 59 6.70 17.60 -28.67
CA ASP A 59 7.52 16.43 -28.38
C ASP A 59 8.52 16.73 -27.23
N PRO A 60 8.30 16.20 -26.02
CA PRO A 60 9.21 16.38 -24.89
C PRO A 60 10.53 15.61 -25.08
N HIS A 61 10.60 14.68 -26.03
CA HIS A 61 11.79 13.95 -26.41
C HIS A 61 12.53 14.57 -27.60
N GLY A 62 12.05 15.72 -28.11
CA GLY A 62 12.75 16.58 -29.04
C GLY A 62 13.90 17.34 -28.36
N GLU A 63 14.09 18.60 -28.73
CA GLU A 63 15.17 19.44 -28.18
C GLU A 63 14.78 20.05 -26.84
N TYR A 64 13.83 20.98 -26.85
CA TYR A 64 13.28 21.61 -25.67
C TYR A 64 11.85 22.11 -25.91
N LEU A 65 11.11 22.28 -24.83
CA LEU A 65 9.84 23.01 -24.78
C LEU A 65 10.04 24.17 -23.80
N ALA A 66 9.59 25.36 -24.15
CA ALA A 66 9.72 26.54 -23.31
C ALA A 66 8.41 27.35 -23.29
N TYR A 67 7.98 27.69 -22.08
CA TYR A 67 6.72 28.38 -21.81
C TYR A 67 6.97 29.64 -21.00
N ALA A 68 6.20 30.67 -21.26
CA ALA A 68 6.21 31.92 -20.51
C ALA A 68 5.55 31.73 -19.15
N ILE A 69 6.18 32.27 -18.10
CA ILE A 69 5.59 32.38 -16.76
C ILE A 69 5.12 33.82 -16.58
N THR A 70 3.81 34.03 -16.46
CA THR A 70 3.22 35.37 -16.31
C THR A 70 2.53 35.50 -14.96
N GLU A 71 2.71 36.63 -14.27
CA GLU A 71 1.97 36.91 -13.05
C GLU A 71 0.52 37.28 -13.37
N LYS A 72 -0.43 36.52 -12.80
CA LYS A 72 -1.86 36.65 -13.09
C LYS A 72 -2.43 38.03 -12.75
N SER A 73 -1.99 38.63 -11.65
CA SER A 73 -2.53 39.90 -11.15
C SER A 73 -2.13 41.12 -11.97
N ARG A 74 -0.93 41.09 -12.58
CA ARG A 74 -0.34 42.24 -13.28
C ARG A 74 -0.12 42.01 -14.78
N GLY A 75 -0.24 40.78 -15.25
CA GLY A 75 0.05 40.42 -16.64
C GLY A 75 1.53 40.55 -17.00
N ILE A 76 2.43 40.55 -16.02
CA ILE A 76 3.87 40.76 -16.23
C ILE A 76 4.55 39.41 -16.44
N LEU A 77 5.35 39.29 -17.50
CA LEU A 77 6.23 38.14 -17.73
C LEU A 77 7.32 38.10 -16.64
N LEU A 78 7.50 36.94 -16.01
CA LEU A 78 8.41 36.73 -14.88
C LEU A 78 9.61 35.84 -15.23
N GLY A 79 9.51 35.03 -16.29
CA GLY A 79 10.53 34.07 -16.67
C GLY A 79 9.97 32.98 -17.58
N SER A 80 10.66 31.84 -17.63
CA SER A 80 10.26 30.68 -18.42
C SER A 80 10.35 29.37 -17.64
N VAL A 81 9.48 28.42 -17.96
CA VAL A 81 9.51 27.02 -17.50
C VAL A 81 9.29 26.11 -18.69
N GLY A 82 9.87 24.91 -18.66
CA GLY A 82 9.68 23.92 -19.70
C GLY A 82 10.52 22.68 -19.46
N CYS A 83 10.91 22.00 -20.53
CA CYS A 83 11.77 20.83 -20.44
C CYS A 83 12.80 20.77 -21.57
N SER A 84 13.84 19.97 -21.37
CA SER A 84 14.80 19.62 -22.42
C SER A 84 15.23 18.16 -22.31
N ARG A 85 15.60 17.56 -23.43
CA ARG A 85 16.13 16.20 -23.47
C ARG A 85 17.64 16.19 -23.24
N TYR A 86 18.04 15.56 -22.13
CA TYR A 86 19.43 15.25 -21.82
C TYR A 86 19.82 13.96 -22.56
N GLN A 87 20.44 14.11 -23.74
CA GLN A 87 20.73 13.00 -24.65
C GLN A 87 21.66 11.95 -24.03
N ASP A 88 22.66 12.41 -23.29
CA ASP A 88 23.63 11.60 -22.56
C ASP A 88 23.00 10.81 -21.39
N LEU A 89 21.94 11.33 -20.79
CA LEU A 89 21.19 10.68 -19.73
C LEU A 89 20.02 9.84 -20.25
N GLY A 90 19.63 10.03 -21.52
CA GLY A 90 18.43 9.43 -22.09
C GLY A 90 17.13 9.87 -21.38
N GLN A 91 17.13 11.04 -20.73
CA GLN A 91 16.05 11.51 -19.86
C GLN A 91 15.61 12.92 -20.24
N VAL A 92 14.37 13.26 -19.89
CA VAL A 92 13.84 14.62 -20.02
C VAL A 92 13.95 15.31 -18.67
N GLY A 93 14.50 16.52 -18.66
CA GLY A 93 14.65 17.32 -17.46
C GLY A 93 13.91 18.64 -17.54
N VAL A 94 13.43 19.13 -16.40
CA VAL A 94 12.77 20.44 -16.31
C VAL A 94 13.80 21.56 -16.41
N THR A 95 13.47 22.60 -17.16
CA THR A 95 14.25 23.82 -17.29
C THR A 95 13.40 24.99 -16.80
N PHE A 96 14.00 25.94 -16.09
CA PHE A 96 13.31 27.15 -15.68
C PHE A 96 14.27 28.28 -15.35
N PHE A 97 13.78 29.51 -15.45
CA PHE A 97 14.41 30.69 -14.85
C PHE A 97 13.36 31.72 -14.45
N ILE A 98 13.72 32.57 -13.48
CA ILE A 98 12.95 33.74 -13.07
C ILE A 98 13.86 34.95 -13.14
N GLY A 99 13.38 36.05 -13.71
CA GLY A 99 14.10 37.32 -13.76
C GLY A 99 14.48 37.80 -12.37
N SER A 100 15.68 38.37 -12.22
CA SER A 100 16.24 38.76 -10.92
C SER A 100 15.30 39.57 -10.01
N PRO A 101 14.52 40.56 -10.52
CA PRO A 101 13.58 41.35 -9.69
C PRO A 101 12.42 40.53 -9.06
N HIS A 102 12.21 39.30 -9.53
CA HIS A 102 11.08 38.44 -9.16
C HIS A 102 11.51 37.20 -8.37
N ARG A 103 12.82 36.98 -8.16
CA ARG A 103 13.35 35.84 -7.38
C ARG A 103 12.99 35.96 -5.89
N GLY A 104 13.04 34.84 -5.17
CA GLY A 104 12.75 34.77 -3.73
C GLY A 104 11.26 34.83 -3.35
N LYS A 105 10.35 35.09 -4.30
CA LYS A 105 8.89 35.21 -4.07
C LYS A 105 8.11 33.89 -4.21
N GLY A 106 8.82 32.79 -4.49
CA GLY A 106 8.23 31.45 -4.63
C GLY A 106 7.60 31.16 -6.00
N TYR A 107 7.80 32.00 -7.03
CA TYR A 107 7.24 31.75 -8.37
C TYR A 107 7.89 30.54 -9.08
N ALA A 108 9.20 30.35 -8.93
CA ALA A 108 9.90 29.20 -9.53
C ALA A 108 9.31 27.84 -9.08
N PRO A 109 9.21 27.53 -7.77
CA PRO A 109 8.64 26.24 -7.34
C PRO A 109 7.17 26.07 -7.74
N GLU A 110 6.36 27.14 -7.73
CA GLU A 110 4.96 27.08 -8.19
C GLU A 110 4.88 26.75 -9.69
N ALA A 111 5.68 27.43 -10.53
CA ALA A 111 5.70 27.21 -11.96
C ALA A 111 6.20 25.80 -12.32
N VAL A 112 7.30 25.36 -11.68
CA VAL A 112 7.87 24.03 -11.91
C VAL A 112 6.90 22.92 -11.48
N ALA A 113 6.25 23.06 -10.32
CA ALA A 113 5.28 22.07 -9.84
C ALA A 113 4.07 21.96 -10.79
N ALA A 114 3.54 23.10 -11.24
CA ALA A 114 2.42 23.14 -12.18
C ALA A 114 2.80 22.54 -13.55
N TYR A 115 3.96 22.92 -14.08
CA TYR A 115 4.45 22.37 -15.34
C TYR A 115 4.72 20.86 -15.24
N ALA A 116 5.32 20.38 -14.16
CA ALA A 116 5.55 18.95 -13.97
C ALA A 116 4.24 18.15 -13.90
N GLY A 117 3.20 18.67 -13.23
CA GLY A 117 1.87 18.06 -13.19
C GLY A 117 1.26 17.94 -14.59
N TYR A 118 1.38 19.00 -15.41
CA TYR A 118 1.00 18.94 -16.81
C TYR A 118 1.83 17.93 -17.60
N PHE A 119 3.15 17.96 -17.45
CA PHE A 119 4.08 17.11 -18.19
C PHE A 119 3.74 15.62 -18.03
N PHE A 120 3.50 15.17 -16.79
CA PHE A 120 3.12 13.78 -16.54
C PHE A 120 1.75 13.43 -17.14
N THR A 121 0.77 14.33 -17.03
CA THR A 121 -0.57 14.12 -17.58
C THR A 121 -0.57 14.10 -19.10
N ARG A 122 0.19 15.00 -19.74
CA ARG A 122 0.21 15.18 -21.20
C ARG A 122 0.98 14.07 -21.91
N TYR A 123 2.14 13.69 -21.39
CA TYR A 123 3.08 12.83 -22.10
C TYR A 123 3.17 11.40 -21.54
N GLY A 124 2.51 11.10 -20.42
CA GLY A 124 2.51 9.75 -19.82
C GLY A 124 3.88 9.28 -19.30
N VAL A 125 4.85 10.19 -19.19
CA VAL A 125 6.20 9.91 -18.70
C VAL A 125 6.17 9.69 -17.19
N GLN A 126 7.01 8.78 -16.69
CA GLN A 126 6.99 8.38 -15.28
C GLN A 126 7.93 9.19 -14.37
N LYS A 127 8.90 9.87 -15.00
CA LYS A 127 10.00 10.55 -14.33
C LYS A 127 10.40 11.80 -15.09
N LEU A 128 10.61 12.89 -14.35
CA LEU A 128 11.17 14.15 -14.83
C LEU A 128 12.40 14.45 -13.98
N ILE A 129 13.55 14.72 -14.60
CA ILE A 129 14.77 15.04 -13.84
C ILE A 129 14.97 16.55 -13.70
N ALA A 130 15.88 16.95 -12.83
CA ALA A 130 16.49 18.27 -12.87
C ALA A 130 17.97 18.14 -12.54
N THR A 131 18.80 18.90 -13.24
CA THR A 131 20.22 19.03 -12.95
C THR A 131 20.43 20.45 -12.44
N VAL A 132 21.01 20.57 -11.24
CA VAL A 132 21.27 21.88 -10.64
C VAL A 132 22.72 21.92 -10.16
N ARG A 133 23.48 22.94 -10.58
CA ARG A 133 24.82 23.18 -10.05
C ARG A 133 24.79 23.20 -8.53
N GLU A 134 25.77 22.54 -7.90
CA GLU A 134 25.84 22.39 -6.45
C GLU A 134 25.86 23.74 -5.71
N ASP A 135 26.55 24.73 -6.27
CA ASP A 135 26.66 26.09 -5.75
C ASP A 135 25.42 26.97 -6.01
N ASN A 136 24.49 26.54 -6.87
CA ASN A 136 23.23 27.25 -7.11
C ASN A 136 22.16 26.89 -6.06
N ALA A 137 22.38 27.36 -4.83
CA ALA A 137 21.49 27.10 -3.70
C ALA A 137 20.04 27.59 -3.93
N ALA A 138 19.84 28.63 -4.76
CA ALA A 138 18.51 29.16 -5.05
C ALA A 138 17.68 28.18 -5.90
N SER A 139 18.26 27.65 -6.98
CA SER A 139 17.59 26.66 -7.84
C SER A 139 17.41 25.32 -7.12
N ARG A 140 18.36 24.90 -6.27
CA ARG A 140 18.21 23.68 -5.44
C ARG A 140 16.99 23.79 -4.50
N LYS A 141 16.87 24.90 -3.77
CA LYS A 141 15.69 25.16 -2.94
C LYS A 141 14.39 25.24 -3.75
N ALA A 142 14.43 25.78 -4.97
CA ALA A 142 13.26 25.87 -5.83
C ALA A 142 12.81 24.48 -6.30
N ILE A 143 13.74 23.63 -6.76
CA ILE A 143 13.40 22.30 -7.27
C ILE A 143 12.91 21.36 -6.16
N GLU A 144 13.54 21.43 -4.98
CA GLU A 144 13.10 20.67 -3.80
C GLU A 144 11.70 21.09 -3.35
N LYS A 145 11.41 22.41 -3.33
CA LYS A 145 10.07 22.93 -3.04
C LYS A 145 9.02 22.55 -4.10
N ALA A 146 9.44 22.32 -5.34
CA ALA A 146 8.58 21.79 -6.39
C ALA A 146 8.33 20.27 -6.26
N GLY A 147 8.89 19.63 -5.24
CA GLY A 147 8.67 18.22 -4.91
C GLY A 147 9.70 17.25 -5.49
N PHE A 148 10.73 17.74 -6.17
CA PHE A 148 11.81 16.89 -6.66
C PHE A 148 12.66 16.39 -5.49
N LEU A 149 13.09 15.14 -5.58
CA LEU A 149 13.92 14.48 -4.59
C LEU A 149 15.37 14.44 -5.10
N PRO A 150 16.38 14.75 -4.26
CA PRO A 150 17.78 14.60 -4.64
C PRO A 150 18.04 13.12 -4.96
N ALA A 151 18.83 12.82 -5.98
CA ALA A 151 19.17 11.47 -6.39
C ALA A 151 20.64 11.16 -6.14
N ASP A 152 21.54 12.02 -6.65
CA ASP A 152 22.99 11.88 -6.48
C ASP A 152 23.69 13.23 -6.76
N THR A 153 24.96 13.36 -6.36
CA THR A 153 25.83 14.50 -6.69
C THR A 153 27.08 14.02 -7.41
N ARG A 154 27.36 14.55 -8.60
CA ARG A 154 28.51 14.14 -9.42
C ARG A 154 29.04 15.26 -10.29
N MET A 155 30.28 15.10 -10.76
CA MET A 155 30.84 15.94 -11.81
C MET A 155 30.06 15.73 -13.10
N TYR A 156 29.64 16.83 -13.72
CA TYR A 156 28.82 16.84 -14.91
C TYR A 156 29.17 18.07 -15.76
N ARG A 157 29.18 17.91 -17.08
CA ARG A 157 29.32 19.03 -18.02
C ARG A 157 27.99 19.22 -18.73
N ASP A 158 27.25 20.23 -18.30
CA ASP A 158 26.03 20.66 -18.96
C ASP A 158 26.36 21.28 -20.34
N ILE A 159 25.36 21.41 -21.22
CA ILE A 159 25.53 21.86 -22.61
C ILE A 159 26.20 23.24 -22.72
N ASN A 160 25.98 24.10 -21.72
CA ASN A 160 26.52 25.45 -21.66
C ASN A 160 27.80 25.57 -20.82
N ASP A 161 28.30 24.47 -20.25
CA ASP A 161 29.50 24.47 -19.43
C ASP A 161 30.78 24.26 -20.25
N ALA A 162 31.76 25.15 -20.06
CA ALA A 162 33.08 25.00 -20.66
C ALA A 162 33.88 23.80 -20.08
N VAL A 163 33.61 23.43 -18.82
CA VAL A 163 34.30 22.35 -18.08
C VAL A 163 33.31 21.65 -17.16
N GLU A 164 33.59 20.40 -16.77
CA GLU A 164 32.79 19.70 -15.77
C GLU A 164 32.75 20.45 -14.43
N LYS A 165 31.57 20.48 -13.81
CA LYS A 165 31.31 21.08 -12.50
C LYS A 165 30.48 20.12 -11.62
N PRO A 166 30.45 20.29 -10.30
CA PRO A 166 29.58 19.49 -9.44
C PRO A 166 28.11 19.87 -9.63
N TYR A 167 27.28 18.87 -9.94
CA TYR A 167 25.83 18.99 -10.08
C TYR A 167 25.12 18.03 -9.13
N VAL A 168 24.04 18.54 -8.52
CA VAL A 168 23.06 17.72 -7.81
C VAL A 168 21.98 17.33 -8.80
N PHE A 169 21.77 16.03 -8.95
CA PHE A 169 20.73 15.43 -9.77
C PHE A 169 19.49 15.25 -8.91
N TYR A 170 18.36 15.63 -9.45
CA TYR A 170 17.06 15.50 -8.82
C TYR A 170 16.11 14.72 -9.72
N ALA A 171 15.12 14.07 -9.11
CA ALA A 171 14.07 13.37 -9.82
C ALA A 171 12.70 13.66 -9.20
N LEU A 172 11.71 13.83 -10.07
CA LEU A 172 10.30 13.86 -9.74
C LEU A 172 9.62 12.67 -10.40
N TYR A 173 8.76 11.98 -9.66
CA TYR A 173 8.01 10.83 -10.14
C TYR A 173 6.53 11.20 -10.29
N SER A 174 5.91 10.70 -11.36
CA SER A 174 4.51 10.98 -11.73
C SER A 174 3.49 10.33 -10.80
N HIS A 175 3.84 9.17 -10.23
CA HIS A 175 3.00 8.44 -9.29
C HIS A 175 3.47 8.65 -7.85
N GLY A 176 2.52 8.77 -6.91
CA GLY A 176 2.81 8.89 -5.47
C GLY A 176 3.75 7.79 -4.97
N LEU A 177 3.57 6.55 -5.46
CA LEU A 177 4.38 5.38 -5.08
C LEU A 177 5.86 5.53 -5.38
N GLY A 178 6.27 6.10 -6.53
CA GLY A 178 7.69 6.31 -6.83
C GLY A 178 8.36 7.22 -5.80
N ARG A 179 7.64 8.26 -5.34
CA ARG A 179 8.14 9.16 -4.30
C ARG A 179 8.18 8.51 -2.91
N ILE A 180 7.27 7.57 -2.62
CA ILE A 180 7.27 6.77 -1.39
C ILE A 180 8.44 5.78 -1.41
N LEU A 181 8.64 5.08 -2.52
CA LEU A 181 9.70 4.09 -2.71
C LEU A 181 11.10 4.71 -2.73
N TYR A 182 11.22 6.00 -2.98
CA TYR A 182 12.48 6.73 -2.84
C TYR A 182 13.07 6.59 -1.42
N SER A 183 12.23 6.51 -0.39
CA SER A 183 12.65 6.28 1.00
C SER A 183 13.38 4.94 1.20
N TRP A 184 13.15 3.96 0.31
CA TRP A 184 13.85 2.66 0.28
C TRP A 184 14.85 2.54 -0.89
N GLY A 185 14.96 3.55 -1.76
CA GLY A 185 15.81 3.49 -2.95
C GLY A 185 15.28 2.61 -4.07
N LEU A 186 13.98 2.35 -4.08
CA LEU A 186 13.31 1.44 -5.04
C LEU A 186 12.40 2.18 -6.03
N GLN A 187 12.58 3.49 -6.18
CA GLN A 187 11.70 4.35 -6.97
C GLN A 187 11.67 4.05 -8.48
N GLU A 188 12.67 3.33 -9.00
CA GLU A 188 12.75 2.90 -10.40
C GLU A 188 12.26 1.45 -10.60
N GLN A 189 11.91 0.74 -9.51
CA GLN A 189 11.42 -0.63 -9.62
C GLN A 189 10.04 -0.66 -10.24
N LYS A 190 9.75 -1.72 -11.00
CA LYS A 190 8.39 -1.99 -11.46
C LYS A 190 7.49 -2.21 -10.26
N VAL A 191 6.33 -1.57 -10.26
CA VAL A 191 5.32 -1.72 -9.22
C VAL A 191 4.07 -2.36 -9.81
N GLU A 192 3.59 -3.43 -9.19
CA GLU A 192 2.39 -4.15 -9.59
C GLU A 192 1.48 -4.30 -8.39
N GLN A 193 0.21 -3.92 -8.52
CA GLN A 193 -0.75 -4.07 -7.43
C GLN A 193 -1.09 -5.55 -7.26
N ILE A 194 -1.02 -6.05 -6.02
CA ILE A 194 -1.40 -7.43 -5.66
C ILE A 194 -2.83 -7.43 -5.10
N TYR A 195 -3.08 -6.53 -4.14
CA TYR A 195 -4.38 -6.30 -3.49
C TYR A 195 -4.61 -4.80 -3.32
N ASP A 196 -5.78 -4.40 -2.83
CA ASP A 196 -6.12 -2.97 -2.63
C ASP A 196 -5.17 -2.22 -1.70
N THR A 197 -4.52 -2.93 -0.78
CA THR A 197 -3.60 -2.37 0.23
C THR A 197 -2.15 -2.85 0.07
N ALA A 198 -1.81 -3.57 -1.01
CA ALA A 198 -0.49 -4.14 -1.20
C ALA A 198 0.01 -4.10 -2.66
N TRP A 199 1.26 -3.69 -2.84
CA TRP A 199 1.94 -3.60 -4.14
C TRP A 199 3.24 -4.37 -4.13
N GLN A 200 3.47 -5.21 -5.13
CA GLN A 200 4.77 -5.79 -5.39
C GLN A 200 5.72 -4.71 -5.92
N VAL A 201 6.95 -4.68 -5.40
CA VAL A 201 8.00 -3.76 -5.83
C VAL A 201 9.21 -4.57 -6.32
N GLY A 202 9.42 -4.56 -7.63
CA GLY A 202 10.40 -5.43 -8.28
C GLY A 202 10.10 -6.91 -8.06
N ALA A 203 11.13 -7.73 -7.96
CA ALA A 203 10.99 -9.17 -7.68
C ALA A 203 11.03 -9.53 -6.19
N GLY A 204 11.51 -8.61 -5.33
CA GLY A 204 11.96 -8.95 -3.98
C GLY A 204 11.18 -8.32 -2.84
N HIS A 205 10.22 -7.43 -3.10
CA HIS A 205 9.57 -6.66 -2.03
C HIS A 205 8.07 -6.51 -2.21
N VAL A 206 7.38 -6.25 -1.10
CA VAL A 206 5.96 -5.89 -1.05
C VAL A 206 5.82 -4.61 -0.22
N LEU A 207 5.19 -3.60 -0.79
CA LEU A 207 4.80 -2.36 -0.12
C LEU A 207 3.36 -2.50 0.38
N LYS A 208 3.16 -2.32 1.68
CA LYS A 208 1.82 -2.32 2.30
C LYS A 208 1.38 -0.91 2.68
N VAL A 209 0.07 -0.68 2.62
CA VAL A 209 -0.54 0.65 2.80
C VAL A 209 -1.64 0.59 3.85
N TYR A 210 -1.56 1.50 4.81
CA TYR A 210 -2.51 1.66 5.91
C TYR A 210 -3.01 3.10 5.96
N ARG A 211 -4.31 3.27 6.22
CA ARG A 211 -4.88 4.60 6.48
C ARG A 211 -4.78 4.98 7.96
N GLU A 212 -4.80 3.98 8.83
CA GLU A 212 -4.74 4.15 10.28
C GLU A 212 -3.31 3.84 10.78
N PRO A 213 -2.59 4.83 11.34
CA PRO A 213 -1.23 4.62 11.83
C PRO A 213 -1.13 3.54 12.92
N GLU A 214 -2.14 3.44 13.80
CA GLU A 214 -2.19 2.47 14.90
C GLU A 214 -2.24 1.03 14.38
N ALA A 215 -3.01 0.78 13.31
CA ALA A 215 -3.09 -0.53 12.66
C ALA A 215 -1.74 -0.94 12.05
N LEU A 216 -1.05 0.01 11.39
CA LEU A 216 0.29 -0.22 10.84
C LEU A 216 1.29 -0.54 11.96
N GLU A 217 1.31 0.24 13.04
CA GLU A 217 2.24 0.04 14.15
C GLU A 217 2.03 -1.33 14.80
N ARG A 218 0.78 -1.75 14.96
CA ARG A 218 0.42 -3.09 15.43
C ARG A 218 0.97 -4.17 14.51
N ASN A 219 0.74 -4.08 13.19
CA ASN A 219 1.22 -5.09 12.25
C ASN A 219 2.77 -5.14 12.24
N LEU A 220 3.45 -4.00 12.22
CA LEU A 220 4.91 -3.94 12.32
C LEU A 220 5.44 -4.63 13.58
N LYS A 221 4.86 -4.34 14.75
CA LYS A 221 5.24 -4.98 16.01
C LYS A 221 5.03 -6.49 15.95
N MET A 222 3.91 -6.95 15.39
CA MET A 222 3.61 -8.36 15.18
C MET A 222 4.65 -9.06 14.29
N LEU A 223 4.95 -8.48 13.12
CA LEU A 223 5.94 -9.04 12.20
C LEU A 223 7.34 -9.14 12.84
N GLN A 224 7.74 -8.12 13.60
CA GLN A 224 9.03 -8.12 14.30
C GLN A 224 9.09 -9.22 15.37
N LEU A 225 8.03 -9.36 16.18
CA LEU A 225 7.94 -10.37 17.23
C LEU A 225 7.95 -11.80 16.65
N LEU A 226 7.16 -12.04 15.60
CA LEU A 226 7.07 -13.37 14.96
C LEU A 226 8.36 -13.73 14.22
N SER A 227 8.99 -12.75 13.56
CA SER A 227 10.31 -12.93 12.94
C SER A 227 11.37 -13.30 13.98
N GLY A 228 11.31 -12.70 15.17
CA GLY A 228 12.16 -13.05 16.31
C GLY A 228 12.00 -14.50 16.82
N GLN A 229 10.82 -15.11 16.60
CA GLN A 229 10.54 -16.52 16.92
C GLN A 229 10.89 -17.49 15.77
N ASN A 230 11.61 -17.03 14.75
CA ASN A 230 11.94 -17.79 13.54
C ASN A 230 10.72 -18.33 12.78
N LEU A 231 9.56 -17.69 12.90
CA LEU A 231 8.45 -18.00 12.00
C LEU A 231 8.72 -17.42 10.60
N PRO A 232 8.28 -18.11 9.53
CA PRO A 232 8.35 -17.60 8.17
C PRO A 232 7.35 -16.46 7.97
N VAL A 233 7.68 -15.27 8.45
CA VAL A 233 6.96 -14.01 8.21
C VAL A 233 7.83 -13.07 7.40
N ALA A 234 7.19 -12.15 6.68
CA ALA A 234 7.88 -11.20 5.85
C ALA A 234 8.72 -10.25 6.71
N ARG A 235 10.03 -10.15 6.43
CA ARG A 235 10.91 -9.24 7.18
C ARG A 235 10.65 -7.80 6.74
N VAL A 236 10.55 -6.91 7.72
CA VAL A 236 10.39 -5.46 7.47
C VAL A 236 11.72 -4.90 6.97
N VAL A 237 11.67 -4.16 5.87
CA VAL A 237 12.83 -3.49 5.28
C VAL A 237 12.84 -2.02 5.74
N PRO A 238 13.87 -1.57 6.48
CA PRO A 238 13.96 -0.18 6.91
C PRO A 238 14.22 0.77 5.74
N THR A 239 13.78 2.02 5.88
CA THR A 239 14.12 3.12 4.97
C THR A 239 15.59 3.49 5.06
N LYS A 240 16.09 4.30 4.12
CA LYS A 240 17.47 4.83 4.10
C LYS A 240 17.87 5.57 5.37
N ASP A 241 16.91 6.16 6.08
CA ASP A 241 17.12 6.86 7.36
C ASP A 241 16.93 5.98 8.60
N GLY A 242 16.62 4.68 8.42
CA GLY A 242 16.44 3.71 9.49
C GLY A 242 15.01 3.61 10.05
N SER A 243 14.07 4.42 9.56
CA SER A 243 12.65 4.29 9.91
C SER A 243 12.04 2.99 9.38
N LEU A 244 10.99 2.48 10.03
CA LEU A 244 10.30 1.26 9.58
C LEU A 244 9.10 1.53 8.67
N SER A 245 8.66 2.79 8.61
CA SER A 245 7.51 3.22 7.82
C SER A 245 7.66 4.66 7.34
N VAL A 246 6.86 5.04 6.36
CA VAL A 246 6.77 6.39 5.80
C VAL A 246 5.31 6.83 5.82
N SER A 247 5.04 8.04 6.29
CA SER A 247 3.69 8.63 6.20
C SER A 247 3.64 9.67 5.09
N ARG A 248 2.66 9.55 4.19
CA ARG A 248 2.46 10.49 3.08
C ARG A 248 1.02 10.47 2.58
N ASP A 249 0.51 11.63 2.17
CA ASP A 249 -0.82 11.75 1.53
C ASP A 249 -1.95 11.06 2.33
N SER A 250 -1.94 11.24 3.66
CA SER A 250 -2.90 10.65 4.62
C SER A 250 -2.88 9.12 4.71
N ALA A 251 -1.82 8.47 4.22
CA ALA A 251 -1.57 7.05 4.39
C ALA A 251 -0.18 6.80 4.97
N CYS A 252 0.01 5.61 5.53
CA CYS A 252 1.27 5.14 6.05
C CYS A 252 1.67 3.87 5.29
N TYR A 253 2.97 3.76 5.03
CA TYR A 253 3.57 2.76 4.15
C TYR A 253 4.68 2.05 4.88
N PHE A 254 4.77 0.74 4.74
CA PHE A 254 5.99 0.01 5.08
C PHE A 254 6.30 -1.04 4.02
N LEU A 255 7.57 -1.42 3.94
CA LEU A 255 8.07 -2.35 2.96
C LEU A 255 8.49 -3.64 3.66
N THR A 256 8.17 -4.78 3.07
CA THR A 256 8.70 -6.08 3.49
C THR A 256 9.42 -6.79 2.37
N GLU A 257 10.27 -7.74 2.72
CA GLU A 257 10.74 -8.75 1.78
C GLU A 257 9.55 -9.57 1.25
N LYS A 258 9.61 -9.95 -0.03
CA LYS A 258 8.62 -10.84 -0.63
C LYS A 258 8.90 -12.27 -0.18
N LEU A 259 7.92 -12.89 0.47
CA LEU A 259 7.97 -14.31 0.80
C LEU A 259 7.79 -15.17 -0.48
N PRO A 260 8.48 -16.31 -0.59
CA PRO A 260 8.37 -17.19 -1.74
C PRO A 260 7.05 -17.98 -1.70
N GLY A 261 6.59 -18.42 -2.88
CA GLY A 261 5.42 -19.27 -3.02
C GLY A 261 4.13 -18.52 -3.37
N SER A 262 3.02 -19.24 -3.34
CA SER A 262 1.68 -18.75 -3.62
C SER A 262 0.64 -19.39 -2.69
N PRO A 263 -0.53 -18.78 -2.51
CA PRO A 263 -1.68 -19.44 -1.90
C PRO A 263 -2.02 -20.78 -2.57
N VAL A 264 -2.56 -21.71 -1.79
CA VAL A 264 -3.13 -22.96 -2.32
C VAL A 264 -4.56 -22.72 -2.74
N THR A 265 -4.91 -23.11 -3.97
CA THR A 265 -6.28 -22.99 -4.49
C THR A 265 -7.07 -24.29 -4.41
N GLN A 266 -6.40 -25.44 -4.39
CA GLN A 266 -7.03 -26.76 -4.30
C GLN A 266 -6.28 -27.61 -3.27
N PRO A 267 -6.72 -27.59 -2.00
CA PRO A 267 -6.02 -28.29 -0.95
C PRO A 267 -6.24 -29.80 -1.04
N SER A 268 -5.17 -30.58 -0.87
CA SER A 268 -5.28 -32.02 -0.64
C SER A 268 -5.48 -32.31 0.85
N ARG A 269 -5.92 -33.53 1.19
CA ARG A 269 -5.95 -34.03 2.58
C ARG A 269 -4.61 -33.82 3.33
N SER A 270 -3.49 -34.06 2.65
CA SER A 270 -2.17 -33.84 3.23
C SER A 270 -1.86 -32.36 3.49
N THR A 271 -2.38 -31.47 2.63
CA THR A 271 -2.28 -30.02 2.79
C THR A 271 -3.09 -29.54 3.98
N ILE A 272 -4.29 -30.10 4.19
CA ILE A 272 -5.15 -29.78 5.35
C ILE A 272 -4.47 -30.19 6.66
N ARG A 273 -3.90 -31.39 6.71
CA ARG A 273 -3.11 -31.84 7.87
C ARG A 273 -1.89 -30.94 8.12
N LEU A 274 -1.19 -30.54 7.07
CA LEU A 274 -0.09 -29.59 7.18
C LEU A 274 -0.57 -28.25 7.72
N MET A 275 -1.74 -27.77 7.27
CA MET A 275 -2.33 -26.52 7.75
C MET A 275 -2.61 -26.57 9.26
N GLY A 276 -3.09 -27.69 9.78
CA GLY A 276 -3.26 -27.89 11.23
C GLY A 276 -1.95 -27.68 11.99
N GLN A 277 -0.85 -28.24 11.49
CA GLN A 277 0.48 -28.03 12.08
C GLN A 277 0.94 -26.57 11.98
N VAL A 278 0.65 -25.91 10.87
CA VAL A 278 1.00 -24.50 10.64
C VAL A 278 0.27 -23.60 11.65
N ILE A 279 -1.05 -23.76 11.80
CA ILE A 279 -1.84 -23.01 12.78
C ILE A 279 -1.33 -23.29 14.21
N ALA A 280 -1.02 -24.54 14.55
CA ALA A 280 -0.49 -24.88 15.87
C ALA A 280 0.89 -24.25 16.15
N ARG A 281 1.78 -24.17 15.16
CA ARG A 281 3.08 -23.48 15.29
C ARG A 281 2.86 -21.98 15.50
N LEU A 282 1.93 -21.37 14.77
CA LEU A 282 1.56 -19.97 14.96
C LEU A 282 1.02 -19.71 16.36
N HIS A 283 0.07 -20.52 16.83
CA HIS A 283 -0.49 -20.45 18.18
C HIS A 283 0.56 -20.64 19.28
N ARG A 284 1.58 -21.47 19.04
CA ARG A 284 2.71 -21.61 19.97
C ARG A 284 3.49 -20.30 20.07
N ALA A 285 3.87 -19.72 18.94
CA ALA A 285 4.59 -18.45 18.92
C ALA A 285 3.74 -17.34 19.55
N PHE A 286 2.46 -17.22 19.21
CA PHE A 286 1.55 -16.24 19.78
C PHE A 286 1.47 -16.27 21.31
N ARG A 287 1.61 -17.44 21.95
CA ARG A 287 1.73 -17.51 23.43
C ARG A 287 3.06 -16.99 23.97
N GLU A 288 4.13 -17.08 23.19
CA GLU A 288 5.48 -16.67 23.58
C GLU A 288 5.74 -15.18 23.33
N CYS A 289 5.10 -14.60 22.33
CA CYS A 289 5.24 -13.19 21.96
C CYS A 289 4.00 -12.33 22.21
N GLU A 290 3.03 -12.77 23.02
CA GLU A 290 1.84 -11.98 23.36
C GLU A 290 2.25 -10.60 23.94
N PRO A 291 1.94 -9.48 23.24
CA PRO A 291 2.24 -8.15 23.76
C PRO A 291 1.50 -7.85 25.08
N SER A 292 2.01 -6.92 25.89
CA SER A 292 1.34 -6.42 27.10
C SER A 292 0.01 -5.71 26.83
N ASP A 293 -0.15 -5.13 25.63
CA ASP A 293 -1.24 -4.23 25.25
C ASP A 293 -2.10 -4.81 24.11
N VAL A 294 -2.49 -6.09 24.20
CA VAL A 294 -3.33 -6.73 23.19
C VAL A 294 -4.80 -6.43 23.45
N TRP A 295 -5.54 -6.13 22.39
CA TRP A 295 -6.98 -5.99 22.44
C TRP A 295 -7.62 -7.30 22.89
N ASP A 296 -8.26 -7.26 24.05
CA ASP A 296 -9.01 -8.38 24.61
C ASP A 296 -10.46 -8.30 24.12
N ASN A 297 -10.80 -9.14 23.16
CA ASN A 297 -12.15 -9.26 22.63
C ASN A 297 -12.61 -10.71 22.80
N SER A 298 -13.49 -10.90 23.76
CA SER A 298 -14.11 -12.20 24.00
C SER A 298 -15.18 -12.46 22.94
N LEU A 299 -15.10 -13.59 22.22
CA LEU A 299 -16.19 -14.05 21.35
C LEU A 299 -17.54 -14.07 22.10
N LEU A 300 -17.56 -14.57 23.34
CA LEU A 300 -18.77 -14.56 24.16
C LEU A 300 -19.24 -13.13 24.49
N GLY A 301 -18.31 -12.20 24.67
CA GLY A 301 -18.60 -10.77 24.82
C GLY A 301 -19.20 -10.15 23.56
N GLU A 302 -18.64 -10.44 22.38
CA GLU A 302 -19.16 -10.00 21.08
C GLU A 302 -20.58 -10.52 20.85
N MET A 303 -20.81 -11.81 21.15
CA MET A 303 -22.14 -12.43 21.11
C MET A 303 -23.12 -11.72 22.05
N ASN A 304 -22.76 -11.49 23.32
CA ASN A 304 -23.68 -10.84 24.26
C ASN A 304 -23.87 -9.33 24.05
N GLY A 305 -23.03 -8.70 23.23
CA GLY A 305 -23.07 -7.28 22.92
C GLY A 305 -23.57 -7.02 21.50
N TRP A 306 -22.68 -6.51 20.65
CA TRP A 306 -23.05 -5.94 19.35
C TRP A 306 -23.76 -6.93 18.41
N VAL A 307 -23.44 -8.23 18.47
CA VAL A 307 -24.10 -9.24 17.62
C VAL A 307 -25.55 -9.38 18.02
N ARG A 308 -25.83 -9.50 19.32
CA ARG A 308 -27.21 -9.54 19.83
C ARG A 308 -27.97 -8.25 19.49
N ASP A 309 -27.33 -7.09 19.69
CA ASP A 309 -27.96 -5.80 19.40
C ASP A 309 -28.34 -5.67 17.92
N SER A 310 -27.48 -6.16 17.01
CA SER A 310 -27.74 -6.23 15.57
C SER A 310 -28.93 -7.15 15.25
N MET A 311 -28.96 -8.36 15.82
CA MET A 311 -30.06 -9.32 15.63
C MET A 311 -31.39 -8.78 16.17
N GLU A 312 -31.38 -8.08 17.32
CA GLU A 312 -32.57 -7.44 17.88
C GLU A 312 -33.06 -6.28 17.00
N ALA A 313 -32.14 -5.46 16.48
CA ALA A 313 -32.47 -4.33 15.61
C ALA A 313 -33.11 -4.76 14.28
N ASP A 314 -32.68 -5.90 13.73
CA ASP A 314 -33.28 -6.50 12.54
C ASP A 314 -34.53 -7.36 12.84
N GLY A 315 -35.03 -7.31 14.08
CA GLY A 315 -36.25 -8.00 14.48
C GLY A 315 -36.14 -9.52 14.46
N TRP A 316 -34.94 -10.07 14.66
CA TRP A 316 -34.67 -11.52 14.65
C TRP A 316 -34.99 -12.17 13.29
N HIS A 317 -34.74 -11.46 12.19
CA HIS A 317 -35.08 -11.91 10.83
C HIS A 317 -34.43 -13.26 10.46
N TYR A 318 -33.15 -13.44 10.83
CA TYR A 318 -32.34 -14.59 10.41
C TYR A 318 -32.40 -15.79 11.35
N ILE A 319 -32.62 -15.56 12.66
CA ILE A 319 -32.63 -16.60 13.69
C ILE A 319 -33.62 -16.23 14.79
N SER A 320 -34.33 -17.20 15.35
CA SER A 320 -35.20 -16.94 16.50
C SER A 320 -34.40 -16.58 17.74
N ARG A 321 -34.98 -15.71 18.58
CA ARG A 321 -34.36 -15.30 19.85
C ARG A 321 -34.02 -16.50 20.74
N GLU A 322 -34.88 -17.51 20.76
CA GLU A 322 -34.68 -18.74 21.55
C GLU A 322 -33.48 -19.53 21.03
N ALA A 323 -33.38 -19.70 19.70
CA ALA A 323 -32.28 -20.43 19.08
C ALA A 323 -30.94 -19.71 19.32
N TYR A 324 -30.91 -18.39 19.17
CA TYR A 324 -29.73 -17.57 19.47
C TYR A 324 -29.30 -17.71 20.92
N THR A 325 -30.25 -17.52 21.85
CA THR A 325 -29.98 -17.60 23.31
C THR A 325 -29.46 -18.98 23.71
N GLN A 326 -29.98 -20.04 23.09
CA GLN A 326 -29.51 -21.40 23.33
C GLN A 326 -28.06 -21.58 22.88
N THR A 327 -27.70 -21.14 21.67
CA THR A 327 -26.31 -21.20 21.17
C THR A 327 -25.33 -20.48 22.10
N ILE A 328 -25.68 -19.27 22.55
CA ILE A 328 -24.83 -18.51 23.46
C ILE A 328 -24.72 -19.18 24.84
N SER A 329 -25.81 -19.76 25.35
CA SER A 329 -25.82 -20.53 26.60
C SER A 329 -24.90 -21.74 26.52
N ASP A 330 -24.88 -22.44 25.39
CA ASP A 330 -24.02 -23.61 25.19
C ASP A 330 -22.54 -23.23 25.12
N LEU A 331 -22.19 -22.12 24.45
CA LEU A 331 -20.84 -21.56 24.50
C LEU A 331 -20.46 -21.15 25.94
N ALA A 332 -21.34 -20.44 26.64
CA ALA A 332 -21.06 -19.90 27.97
C ALA A 332 -20.71 -20.97 29.02
N LYS A 333 -21.28 -22.18 28.91
CA LYS A 333 -20.96 -23.32 29.79
C LYS A 333 -19.50 -23.78 29.67
N LEU A 334 -18.92 -23.65 28.48
CA LEU A 334 -17.56 -24.11 28.17
C LEU A 334 -16.53 -22.98 28.20
N TYR A 335 -16.96 -21.73 27.94
CA TYR A 335 -16.08 -20.60 27.65
C TYR A 335 -14.98 -20.36 28.69
N GLY A 336 -15.32 -20.45 29.98
CA GLY A 336 -14.37 -20.22 31.08
C GLY A 336 -13.23 -21.25 31.18
N GLN A 337 -13.34 -22.37 30.45
CA GLN A 337 -12.35 -23.44 30.41
C GLN A 337 -11.47 -23.38 29.14
N LEU A 338 -11.83 -22.54 28.17
CA LEU A 338 -11.16 -22.46 26.89
C LEU A 338 -9.87 -21.62 26.99
N PRO A 339 -8.73 -22.11 26.46
CA PRO A 339 -7.50 -21.33 26.41
C PRO A 339 -7.67 -20.06 25.56
N VAL A 340 -7.36 -18.91 26.17
CA VAL A 340 -7.36 -17.59 25.54
C VAL A 340 -5.94 -17.12 25.33
N GLN A 341 -5.64 -16.66 24.11
CA GLN A 341 -4.31 -16.20 23.67
C GLN A 341 -4.50 -15.33 22.42
N LEU A 342 -3.42 -14.76 21.90
CA LEU A 342 -3.43 -14.17 20.57
C LEU A 342 -3.76 -15.24 19.49
N ILE A 343 -4.65 -14.88 18.57
CA ILE A 343 -5.08 -15.66 17.41
C ILE A 343 -5.06 -14.80 16.14
N HIS A 344 -5.08 -15.41 14.97
CA HIS A 344 -5.02 -14.70 13.69
C HIS A 344 -6.37 -14.10 13.28
N ARG A 345 -7.48 -14.78 13.59
CA ARG A 345 -8.87 -14.43 13.22
C ARG A 345 -9.22 -14.44 11.74
N ASP A 346 -8.27 -14.71 10.85
CA ASP A 346 -8.50 -14.72 9.40
C ASP A 346 -7.68 -15.82 8.70
N ILE A 347 -7.85 -17.04 9.20
CA ILE A 347 -7.13 -18.20 8.68
C ILE A 347 -7.87 -18.71 7.43
N HIS A 348 -7.30 -18.48 6.26
CA HIS A 348 -7.71 -19.07 4.98
C HIS A 348 -6.50 -19.21 4.06
N PHE A 349 -6.55 -20.05 3.01
CA PHE A 349 -5.36 -20.32 2.18
C PHE A 349 -4.77 -19.08 1.48
N GLY A 350 -5.56 -18.02 1.28
CA GLY A 350 -5.09 -16.74 0.73
C GLY A 350 -4.02 -16.06 1.58
N ASN A 351 -4.07 -16.26 2.91
CA ASN A 351 -3.14 -15.67 3.88
C ASN A 351 -1.91 -16.56 4.16
N PHE A 352 -1.73 -17.66 3.42
CA PHE A 352 -0.65 -18.62 3.67
C PHE A 352 0.04 -18.99 2.37
N LEU A 353 1.37 -18.87 2.33
CA LEU A 353 2.17 -19.19 1.16
C LEU A 353 2.73 -20.59 1.23
N PHE A 354 2.76 -21.22 0.05
CA PHE A 354 3.39 -22.51 -0.16
C PHE A 354 4.31 -22.41 -1.38
N ALA A 355 5.55 -22.89 -1.21
CA ALA A 355 6.54 -22.99 -2.28
C ALA A 355 6.88 -24.48 -2.47
N GLU A 356 6.70 -25.00 -3.68
CA GLU A 356 6.98 -26.40 -4.02
C GLU A 356 6.29 -27.42 -3.08
N GLY A 357 5.07 -27.09 -2.63
CA GLY A 357 4.29 -27.94 -1.71
C GLY A 357 4.68 -27.84 -0.23
N VAL A 358 5.65 -26.97 0.11
CA VAL A 358 6.08 -26.72 1.48
C VAL A 358 5.57 -25.36 1.95
N PHE A 359 5.08 -25.28 3.18
CA PHE A 359 4.68 -24.02 3.80
C PHE A 359 5.87 -23.05 3.87
N SER A 360 5.71 -21.86 3.31
CA SER A 360 6.77 -20.88 3.10
C SER A 360 6.51 -19.53 3.76
N GLY A 361 5.29 -19.24 4.21
CA GLY A 361 5.00 -17.91 4.71
C GLY A 361 3.61 -17.71 5.33
N TYR A 362 3.54 -17.00 6.46
CA TYR A 362 2.30 -16.37 6.91
C TYR A 362 2.17 -14.97 6.28
N ILE A 363 0.98 -14.64 5.83
CA ILE A 363 0.62 -13.34 5.27
C ILE A 363 -0.50 -12.77 6.11
N ASP A 364 -0.37 -11.47 6.38
CA ASP A 364 -1.39 -10.66 7.06
C ASP A 364 -1.63 -11.03 8.53
N PHE A 365 -1.71 -10.01 9.38
CA PHE A 365 -1.97 -10.15 10.81
C PHE A 365 -2.90 -9.04 11.30
N ASP A 366 -3.60 -8.36 10.38
CA ASP A 366 -4.35 -7.15 10.69
C ASP A 366 -5.52 -7.40 11.64
N LEU A 367 -6.13 -8.59 11.58
CA LEU A 367 -7.24 -8.99 12.46
C LEU A 367 -6.80 -9.71 13.74
N SER A 368 -5.48 -9.85 13.96
CA SER A 368 -4.96 -10.59 15.12
C SER A 368 -5.33 -9.92 16.44
N GLN A 369 -5.86 -10.72 17.37
CA GLN A 369 -6.32 -10.26 18.68
C GLN A 369 -6.34 -11.40 19.70
N ARG A 370 -6.56 -11.05 20.98
CA ARG A 370 -6.69 -12.05 22.04
C ARG A 370 -8.10 -12.64 22.06
N ASN A 371 -8.22 -13.95 21.88
CA ASN A 371 -9.49 -14.67 21.93
C ASN A 371 -9.26 -16.18 22.21
N ILE A 372 -10.33 -16.99 22.22
CA ILE A 372 -10.21 -18.45 22.34
C ILE A 372 -9.49 -19.04 21.14
N ARG A 373 -8.43 -19.84 21.36
CA ARG A 373 -7.60 -20.33 20.24
C ARG A 373 -8.30 -21.29 19.29
N ILE A 374 -9.35 -21.97 19.74
CA ILE A 374 -10.12 -22.87 18.89
C ILE A 374 -10.85 -22.12 17.76
N PHE A 375 -11.04 -20.80 17.89
CA PHE A 375 -11.64 -19.95 16.87
C PHE A 375 -10.96 -20.11 15.50
N ASP A 376 -9.63 -20.04 15.44
CA ASP A 376 -8.87 -20.08 14.18
C ASP A 376 -9.07 -21.40 13.41
N LEU A 377 -9.21 -22.53 14.13
CA LEU A 377 -9.50 -23.84 13.54
C LEU A 377 -10.94 -23.91 13.02
N CYS A 378 -11.90 -23.43 13.81
CA CYS A 378 -13.32 -23.39 13.41
C CYS A 378 -13.53 -22.48 12.20
N TYR A 379 -12.94 -21.28 12.23
CA TYR A 379 -12.98 -20.30 11.15
C TYR A 379 -12.44 -20.88 9.84
N PHE A 380 -11.25 -21.50 9.89
CA PHE A 380 -10.65 -22.11 8.71
C PHE A 380 -11.56 -23.19 8.09
N LEU A 381 -12.13 -24.08 8.91
CA LEU A 381 -13.01 -25.14 8.40
C LEU A 381 -14.32 -24.61 7.82
N LEU A 382 -14.90 -23.57 8.42
CA LEU A 382 -16.10 -22.91 7.89
C LEU A 382 -15.80 -22.22 6.56
N GLY A 383 -14.64 -21.56 6.44
CA GLY A 383 -14.19 -20.95 5.19
C GLY A 383 -14.12 -21.97 4.03
N LEU A 384 -13.68 -23.21 4.29
CA LEU A 384 -13.66 -24.26 3.26
C LEU A 384 -15.05 -24.71 2.80
N LEU A 385 -16.10 -24.54 3.62
CA LEU A 385 -17.48 -24.81 3.21
C LEU A 385 -18.10 -23.63 2.45
N ALA A 386 -17.68 -22.41 2.77
CA ALA A 386 -18.22 -21.19 2.19
C ALA A 386 -17.77 -20.97 0.72
N GLU A 387 -16.70 -21.62 0.27
CA GLU A 387 -16.19 -21.48 -1.09
C GLU A 387 -17.16 -22.09 -2.13
N GLU A 388 -17.92 -21.22 -2.82
CA GLU A 388 -18.98 -21.57 -3.80
C GLU A 388 -18.48 -22.42 -4.98
N ASP A 389 -17.19 -22.29 -5.35
CA ASP A 389 -16.55 -23.04 -6.46
C ASP A 389 -15.85 -24.32 -5.99
N SER A 390 -15.97 -24.68 -4.71
CA SER A 390 -15.31 -25.89 -4.19
C SER A 390 -16.02 -27.15 -4.68
N SER A 391 -15.26 -28.10 -5.25
CA SER A 391 -15.76 -29.45 -5.53
C SER A 391 -15.84 -30.30 -4.25
N LEU A 392 -15.90 -29.66 -3.08
CA LEU A 392 -15.77 -30.30 -1.78
C LEU A 392 -17.10 -30.93 -1.40
N THR A 393 -17.12 -32.25 -1.24
CA THR A 393 -18.31 -32.94 -0.72
C THR A 393 -18.38 -32.84 0.80
N GLU A 394 -19.56 -33.04 1.38
CA GLU A 394 -19.73 -33.14 2.83
C GLU A 394 -18.77 -34.18 3.44
N GLU A 395 -18.63 -35.35 2.80
CA GLU A 395 -17.72 -36.40 3.24
C GLU A 395 -16.25 -35.95 3.24
N ASP A 396 -15.83 -35.25 2.18
CA ASP A 396 -14.48 -34.71 2.11
C ASP A 396 -14.23 -33.68 3.21
N TRP A 397 -15.22 -32.83 3.52
CA TRP A 397 -15.10 -31.87 4.60
C TRP A 397 -14.92 -32.53 5.97
N PHE A 398 -15.63 -33.61 6.27
CA PHE A 398 -15.42 -34.37 7.52
C PHE A 398 -14.05 -35.06 7.57
N LEU A 399 -13.50 -35.47 6.43
CA LEU A 399 -12.12 -35.94 6.36
C LEU A 399 -11.13 -34.80 6.61
N TYR A 400 -11.39 -33.61 6.07
CA TYR A 400 -10.57 -32.42 6.29
C TYR A 400 -10.59 -31.97 7.74
N LEU A 401 -11.76 -32.01 8.38
CA LEU A 401 -11.90 -31.74 9.81
C LEU A 401 -11.00 -32.67 10.64
N LYS A 402 -11.00 -33.98 10.35
CA LYS A 402 -10.12 -34.94 11.04
C LYS A 402 -8.65 -34.64 10.79
N ASP A 403 -8.27 -34.48 9.52
CA ASP A 403 -6.88 -34.24 9.13
C ASP A 403 -6.32 -32.96 9.74
N LEU A 404 -7.13 -31.90 9.79
CA LEU A 404 -6.75 -30.61 10.37
C LEU A 404 -6.45 -30.75 11.87
N PHE A 405 -7.35 -31.38 12.62
CA PHE A 405 -7.19 -31.56 14.06
C PHE A 405 -6.06 -32.53 14.39
N GLU A 406 -5.90 -33.63 13.65
CA GLU A 406 -4.71 -34.50 13.76
C GLU A 406 -3.41 -33.74 13.49
N GLY A 407 -3.42 -32.87 12.48
CA GLY A 407 -2.30 -31.99 12.16
C GLY A 407 -1.97 -31.05 13.30
N TYR A 408 -2.98 -30.38 13.84
CA TYR A 408 -2.83 -29.44 14.96
C TYR A 408 -2.31 -30.14 16.22
N GLU A 409 -2.92 -31.27 16.61
CA GLU A 409 -2.54 -32.02 17.81
C GLU A 409 -1.18 -32.71 17.71
N SER A 410 -0.64 -32.90 16.50
CA SER A 410 0.75 -33.32 16.33
C SER A 410 1.78 -32.27 16.78
N VAL A 411 1.34 -31.03 17.05
CA VAL A 411 2.18 -29.92 17.50
C VAL A 411 1.69 -29.35 18.84
N LEU A 412 0.39 -29.16 19.04
CA LEU A 412 -0.22 -28.63 20.26
C LEU A 412 -1.46 -29.42 20.66
N GLU A 413 -1.45 -29.99 21.87
CA GLU A 413 -2.60 -30.71 22.42
C GLU A 413 -3.81 -29.79 22.63
N LEU A 414 -4.99 -30.30 22.27
CA LEU A 414 -6.29 -29.67 22.56
C LEU A 414 -6.94 -30.36 23.76
N THR A 415 -7.49 -29.55 24.66
CA THR A 415 -8.26 -30.07 25.79
C THR A 415 -9.59 -30.67 25.31
N SER A 416 -10.19 -31.55 26.13
CA SER A 416 -11.53 -32.08 25.85
C SER A 416 -12.57 -30.96 25.73
N GLY A 417 -12.48 -29.93 26.57
CA GLY A 417 -13.38 -28.76 26.53
C GLY A 417 -13.27 -27.96 25.23
N GLU A 418 -12.06 -27.84 24.65
CA GLU A 418 -11.89 -27.19 23.34
C GLU A 418 -12.58 -27.99 22.23
N LYS A 419 -12.42 -29.33 22.22
CA LYS A 419 -13.05 -30.21 21.23
C LYS A 419 -14.58 -30.21 21.36
N GLU A 420 -15.10 -30.22 22.58
CA GLU A 420 -16.53 -30.13 22.88
C GLU A 420 -17.13 -28.78 22.44
N ALA A 421 -16.34 -27.70 22.49
CA ALA A 421 -16.79 -26.37 22.10
C ALA A 421 -16.81 -26.13 20.57
N VAL A 422 -16.22 -27.00 19.76
CA VAL A 422 -16.10 -26.77 18.30
C VAL A 422 -17.45 -26.44 17.63
N PRO A 423 -18.54 -27.21 17.81
CA PRO A 423 -19.80 -26.90 17.16
C PRO A 423 -20.39 -25.54 17.58
N CYS A 424 -20.39 -25.22 18.87
CA CYS A 424 -20.96 -23.95 19.33
C CYS A 424 -20.08 -22.75 18.94
N VAL A 425 -18.77 -22.90 18.88
CA VAL A 425 -17.86 -21.86 18.36
C VAL A 425 -18.12 -21.64 16.87
N MET A 426 -18.29 -22.70 16.08
CA MET A 426 -18.65 -22.59 14.66
C MET A 426 -20.00 -21.87 14.48
N GLU A 427 -21.03 -22.29 15.22
CA GLU A 427 -22.33 -21.61 15.22
C GLU A 427 -22.20 -20.11 15.58
N CYS A 428 -21.39 -19.76 16.59
CA CYS A 428 -21.16 -18.36 16.97
C CYS A 428 -20.40 -17.56 15.92
N ILE A 429 -19.46 -18.17 15.18
CA ILE A 429 -18.76 -17.52 14.06
C ILE A 429 -19.76 -17.16 12.96
N GLU A 430 -20.65 -18.09 12.60
CA GLU A 430 -21.66 -17.83 11.56
C GLU A 430 -22.72 -16.81 11.98
N LEU A 431 -23.08 -16.77 13.27
CA LEU A 431 -23.93 -15.71 13.82
C LEU A 431 -23.25 -14.35 13.81
N LEU A 432 -21.94 -14.30 14.10
CA LEU A 432 -21.13 -13.09 14.01
C LEU A 432 -21.16 -12.56 12.58
N PHE A 433 -20.90 -13.42 11.59
CA PHE A 433 -20.91 -13.05 10.18
C PHE A 433 -22.30 -12.62 9.69
N THR A 434 -23.34 -13.34 10.08
CA THR A 434 -24.72 -12.95 9.77
C THR A 434 -25.02 -11.53 10.26
N ALA A 435 -24.65 -11.19 11.49
CA ALA A 435 -24.84 -9.85 12.04
C ALA A 435 -24.00 -8.79 11.31
N TYR A 436 -22.74 -9.11 11.02
CA TYR A 436 -21.85 -8.23 10.25
C TYR A 436 -22.43 -7.90 8.86
N PHE A 437 -22.77 -8.92 8.08
CA PHE A 437 -23.30 -8.74 6.72
C PHE A 437 -24.69 -8.09 6.72
N ALA A 438 -25.53 -8.38 7.71
CA ALA A 438 -26.80 -7.69 7.89
C ALA A 438 -26.60 -6.17 8.10
N ASN A 439 -25.62 -5.77 8.92
CA ASN A 439 -25.29 -4.36 9.14
C ASN A 439 -24.74 -3.68 7.87
N GLU A 440 -23.94 -4.40 7.07
CA GLU A 440 -23.45 -3.96 5.75
C GLU A 440 -24.52 -4.00 4.66
N LYS A 441 -25.74 -4.47 4.98
CA LYS A 441 -26.88 -4.65 4.06
C LYS A 441 -26.60 -5.65 2.94
N ASP A 442 -25.67 -6.57 3.15
CA ASP A 442 -25.40 -7.70 2.27
C ASP A 442 -26.22 -8.92 2.70
N GLN A 443 -27.47 -8.95 2.27
CA GLN A 443 -28.39 -10.04 2.60
C GLN A 443 -27.99 -11.38 1.98
N ALA A 444 -27.20 -11.39 0.90
CA ALA A 444 -26.77 -12.64 0.27
C ALA A 444 -25.75 -13.34 1.17
N CYS A 445 -24.70 -12.63 1.58
CA CYS A 445 -23.69 -13.17 2.48
C CYS A 445 -24.27 -13.53 3.86
N ALA A 446 -25.21 -12.72 4.38
CA ALA A 446 -25.90 -13.05 5.63
C ALA A 446 -26.71 -14.35 5.55
N ARG A 447 -27.36 -14.63 4.41
CA ARG A 447 -28.07 -15.91 4.19
C ARG A 447 -27.11 -17.09 4.07
N ASN A 448 -26.02 -16.93 3.33
CA ASN A 448 -25.00 -17.98 3.20
C ASN A 448 -24.41 -18.37 4.57
N ALA A 449 -24.11 -17.39 5.43
CA ALA A 449 -23.66 -17.66 6.79
C ALA A 449 -24.71 -18.45 7.61
N MET A 450 -26.00 -18.13 7.46
CA MET A 450 -27.07 -18.89 8.12
C MET A 450 -27.26 -20.31 7.57
N GLU A 451 -26.95 -20.55 6.29
CA GLU A 451 -26.93 -21.91 5.73
C GLU A 451 -25.82 -22.74 6.36
N LEU A 452 -24.62 -22.17 6.54
CA LEU A 452 -23.51 -22.80 7.26
C LEU A 452 -23.83 -23.04 8.73
N TYR A 453 -24.46 -22.07 9.40
CA TYR A 453 -25.00 -22.27 10.75
C TYR A 453 -25.94 -23.48 10.82
N GLY A 454 -26.87 -23.57 9.86
CA GLY A 454 -27.80 -24.70 9.74
C GLY A 454 -27.10 -26.03 9.51
N PHE A 455 -26.08 -26.05 8.65
CA PHE A 455 -25.23 -27.22 8.41
C PHE A 455 -24.55 -27.69 9.70
N VAL A 456 -23.85 -26.79 10.41
CA VAL A 456 -23.17 -27.13 11.67
C VAL A 456 -24.16 -27.69 12.68
N ARG A 457 -25.32 -27.04 12.84
CA ARG A 457 -26.37 -27.48 13.77
C ARG A 457 -26.94 -28.86 13.41
N HIS A 458 -27.11 -29.15 12.13
CA HIS A 458 -27.58 -30.47 11.67
C HIS A 458 -26.55 -31.57 11.96
N HIS A 459 -25.26 -31.23 11.99
CA HIS A 459 -24.16 -32.19 12.09
C HIS A 459 -23.37 -32.17 13.41
N ILE A 460 -23.89 -31.58 14.48
CA ILE A 460 -23.20 -31.47 15.79
C ILE A 460 -22.60 -32.82 16.25
N ASP A 461 -23.40 -33.88 16.27
CA ASP A 461 -22.94 -35.20 16.72
C ASP A 461 -21.83 -35.76 15.82
N ARG A 462 -21.93 -35.53 14.51
CA ARG A 462 -20.96 -36.00 13.52
C ARG A 462 -19.64 -35.24 13.63
N ILE A 463 -19.69 -33.94 13.88
CA ILE A 463 -18.53 -33.08 14.18
C ILE A 463 -17.84 -33.61 15.43
N LEU A 464 -18.57 -33.73 16.55
CA LEU A 464 -18.01 -34.20 17.82
C LEU A 464 -17.41 -35.61 17.72
N ASN A 465 -18.09 -36.54 17.06
CA ASN A 465 -17.57 -37.88 16.84
C ASN A 465 -16.31 -37.90 15.96
N SER A 466 -16.15 -36.94 15.05
CA SER A 466 -14.95 -36.83 14.22
C SER A 466 -13.73 -36.31 15.00
N LEU A 467 -13.95 -35.56 16.08
CA LEU A 467 -12.90 -35.00 16.95
C LEU A 467 -12.44 -35.94 18.06
N ARG A 468 -13.22 -36.99 18.33
CA ARG A 468 -12.82 -38.10 19.21
C ARG A 468 -11.81 -38.96 18.46
N LEU A 469 -10.55 -38.53 18.46
CA LEU A 469 -9.44 -39.34 17.97
C LEU A 469 -9.43 -40.69 18.71
N PRO A 470 -9.13 -41.81 18.02
CA PRO A 470 -9.08 -43.14 18.63
C PRO A 470 -8.01 -43.29 19.72
#